data_AF-A0A388QTZ7-F1
#
_entry.id   AF-A0A388QTZ7-F1
#
_cell.length_a   1.000
_cell.length_b   1.000
_cell.length_c   1.000
_cell.angle_alpha   90.00
_cell.angle_beta   90.00
_cell.angle_gamma   90.00
#
_symmetry.space_group_name_H-M   'P 1'
#
loop_
_entity.id
_entity.type
_entity.pdbx_description
1 polymer ?
#
loop_
_entity_poly.entity_id
_entity_poly.type
_entity_poly.pdbx_seq_one_letter_code
_entity_poly.pdbx_strand_id
1 'polypeptide(L)'
;MYFDKGPAEKVLGSTGRRTFTEHALPIGTTLFIHGRASERPNIVAAQIKYESPAELFIITDKTESAVVANMSCASFCWNVFGTAATFFAFVVLFAGWSLVAPAVEAFLHILDEGRPFSTAMAQLGWATPASLLLGVVVYQLGRGLLWSWMVFNSIIGLRNRVAQAYSLIDVQLKRRADLIPRLVASVQGFREHEAAVQALVATARAQAGTGPLKALAPGLLAISENYPELRAEATFASLSKLLIETEDRIALARGYHNSIATFYNTRIQVVPDRLLADFVKMKPEALFEAEGFGYHPATVAF
;
A
#
# COMPACT_ATOMS: atom_id res chain seq x y z
N MET A 1 2.99 -5.36 41.17
CA MET A 1 2.08 -4.33 41.72
C MET A 1 0.70 -4.42 41.04
N TYR A 2 -0.06 -5.48 41.26
CA TYR A 2 -1.46 -5.58 40.79
C TYR A 2 -2.30 -6.26 41.88
N PHE A 3 -2.48 -5.56 43.01
CA PHE A 3 -3.24 -6.08 44.14
C PHE A 3 -4.69 -5.56 44.20
N ASP A 4 -5.07 -4.60 43.34
CA ASP A 4 -6.26 -3.78 43.61
C ASP A 4 -7.34 -3.77 42.50
N LYS A 5 -7.40 -4.80 41.67
CA LYS A 5 -8.51 -4.99 40.72
C LYS A 5 -9.13 -6.37 40.89
N GLY A 6 -10.01 -6.50 41.87
CA GLY A 6 -10.95 -7.62 41.98
C GLY A 6 -12.39 -7.10 41.90
N PRO A 7 -13.36 -7.93 41.45
CA PRO A 7 -14.78 -7.57 41.57
C PRO A 7 -15.14 -7.33 43.04
N ALA A 8 -16.02 -6.36 43.30
CA ALA A 8 -16.38 -5.94 44.65
C ALA A 8 -17.09 -7.02 45.48
N GLU A 9 -17.61 -8.07 44.82
CA GLU A 9 -18.40 -9.12 45.46
C GLU A 9 -17.75 -10.51 45.33
N LYS A 10 -18.02 -11.37 46.32
CA LYS A 10 -17.48 -12.72 46.41
C LYS A 10 -18.21 -13.66 45.44
N VAL A 11 -17.50 -14.18 44.44
CA VAL A 11 -18.04 -15.16 43.49
C VAL A 11 -18.19 -16.53 44.18
N LEU A 12 -19.43 -17.03 44.26
CA LEU A 12 -19.75 -18.31 44.89
C LEU A 12 -19.06 -19.47 44.14
N GLY A 13 -18.35 -20.34 44.87
CA GLY A 13 -17.60 -21.47 44.27
C GLY A 13 -16.19 -21.15 43.79
N SER A 14 -15.69 -19.92 43.98
CA SER A 14 -14.30 -19.57 43.68
C SER A 14 -13.33 -20.21 44.68
N THR A 15 -12.31 -20.90 44.18
CA THR A 15 -11.23 -21.51 44.98
C THR A 15 -10.20 -20.49 45.46
N GLY A 16 -10.38 -19.20 45.16
CA GLY A 16 -9.47 -18.11 45.55
C GLY A 16 -8.16 -18.08 44.76
N ARG A 17 -7.90 -19.07 43.89
CA ARG A 17 -6.74 -19.07 42.98
C ARG A 17 -7.07 -18.24 41.74
N ARG A 18 -6.21 -17.25 41.44
CA ARG A 18 -6.27 -16.45 40.21
C ARG A 18 -5.18 -16.93 39.27
N THR A 19 -5.55 -17.28 38.05
CA THR A 19 -4.59 -17.54 36.96
C THR A 19 -4.47 -16.27 36.15
N PHE A 20 -3.26 -15.71 36.07
CA PHE A 20 -2.96 -14.60 35.18
C PHE A 20 -2.13 -15.12 34.03
N THR A 21 -2.52 -14.76 32.81
CA THR A 21 -1.70 -14.99 31.61
C THR A 21 -1.07 -13.65 31.25
N GLU A 22 0.24 -13.54 31.44
CA GLU A 22 0.99 -12.36 30.99
C GLU A 22 1.62 -12.68 29.64
N HIS A 23 1.32 -11.85 28.64
CA HIS A 23 1.98 -11.90 27.35
C HIS A 23 3.20 -10.99 27.40
N ALA A 24 4.35 -11.53 27.79
CA ALA A 24 5.62 -10.83 27.70
C ALA A 24 6.18 -10.96 26.27
N LEU A 25 6.68 -9.86 25.72
CA LEU A 25 7.46 -9.89 24.48
C LEU A 25 8.85 -10.44 24.82
N PRO A 26 9.34 -11.47 24.10
CA PRO A 26 10.68 -11.99 24.36
C PRO A 26 11.75 -10.92 24.14
N ILE A 27 12.81 -10.97 24.95
CA ILE A 27 13.94 -10.05 24.83
C ILE A 27 14.57 -10.24 23.45
N GLY A 28 14.72 -9.16 22.69
CA GLY A 28 15.15 -9.19 21.29
C GLY A 28 14.03 -9.11 20.25
N THR A 29 12.76 -9.04 20.68
CA THR A 29 11.64 -8.80 19.74
C THR A 29 11.77 -7.44 19.08
N THR A 30 11.73 -7.42 17.75
CA THR A 30 11.78 -6.18 16.98
C THR A 30 10.47 -5.44 17.11
N LEU A 31 10.51 -4.21 17.62
CA LEU A 31 9.34 -3.34 17.76
C LEU A 31 9.28 -2.34 16.62
N PHE A 32 8.13 -2.26 15.98
CA PHE A 32 7.81 -1.27 14.96
C PHE A 32 6.98 -0.16 15.61
N ILE A 33 7.48 1.07 15.53
CA ILE A 33 6.81 2.25 16.07
C ILE A 33 6.36 3.11 14.89
N HIS A 34 5.06 3.31 14.76
CA HIS A 34 4.49 4.20 13.75
C HIS A 34 4.13 5.54 14.38
N GLY A 35 4.68 6.63 13.84
CA GLY A 35 4.46 8.00 14.29
C GLY A 35 5.03 9.01 13.29
N ARG A 36 4.86 10.32 13.55
CA ARG A 36 5.44 11.37 12.69
C ARG A 36 6.97 11.30 12.73
N ALA A 37 7.59 11.04 11.59
CA ALA A 37 9.04 11.01 11.43
C ALA A 37 9.58 12.40 11.02
N SER A 38 10.72 12.79 11.59
CA SER A 38 11.53 13.90 11.13
C SER A 38 12.92 13.37 10.77
N GLU A 39 13.59 14.02 9.83
CA GLU A 39 14.98 13.72 9.55
C GLU A 39 15.86 14.17 10.73
N ARG A 40 16.87 13.38 11.11
CA ARG A 40 17.87 13.83 12.08
C ARG A 40 18.66 14.99 11.48
N PRO A 41 18.95 16.05 12.25
CA PRO A 41 19.76 17.17 11.76
C PRO A 41 21.21 16.77 11.41
N ASN A 42 21.69 15.62 11.93
CA ASN A 42 23.10 15.25 11.87
C ASN A 42 23.40 14.00 11.04
N ILE A 43 22.38 13.23 10.63
CA ILE A 43 22.53 12.02 9.80
C ILE A 43 21.26 11.82 8.97
N VAL A 44 21.37 11.23 7.78
CA VAL A 44 20.22 10.84 6.94
C VAL A 44 19.59 9.55 7.50
N ALA A 45 19.04 9.65 8.70
CA ALA A 45 18.29 8.60 9.36
C ALA A 45 17.03 9.21 9.98
N ALA A 46 15.91 8.51 9.83
CA ALA A 46 14.66 8.93 10.44
C ALA A 46 14.79 8.97 11.97
N GLN A 47 14.40 10.07 12.59
CA GLN A 47 14.20 10.18 14.03
C GLN A 47 12.73 10.46 14.31
N ILE A 48 12.22 9.83 15.36
CA ILE A 48 10.89 10.14 15.89
C ILE A 48 10.98 11.51 16.57
N LYS A 49 10.27 12.51 16.04
CA LYS A 49 10.22 13.85 16.63
C LYS A 49 9.17 13.84 17.75
N TYR A 50 9.59 14.20 18.95
CA TYR A 50 8.66 14.43 20.05
C TYR A 50 8.00 15.81 19.85
N GLU A 51 6.73 15.82 19.47
CA GLU A 51 5.86 17.00 19.50
C GLU A 51 4.70 16.73 20.46
N SER A 52 4.46 17.65 21.38
CA SER A 52 3.30 17.62 22.29
C SER A 52 2.15 18.39 21.62
N PRO A 53 0.96 17.82 21.36
CA PRO A 53 0.46 16.48 21.68
C PRO A 53 0.38 15.60 20.42
N ALA A 54 1.30 14.66 20.24
CA ALA A 54 1.16 13.64 19.21
C ALA A 54 0.04 12.66 19.61
N GLU A 55 -1.10 12.75 18.92
CA GLU A 55 -2.17 11.76 18.98
C GLU A 55 -1.61 10.39 18.56
N LEU A 56 -1.46 9.51 19.55
CA LEU A 56 -1.30 8.05 19.44
C LEU A 56 -0.06 7.54 18.67
N PHE A 57 0.90 6.94 19.39
CA PHE A 57 1.90 6.06 18.80
C PHE A 57 1.36 4.64 18.74
N ILE A 58 1.41 4.00 17.56
CA ILE A 58 1.12 2.57 17.44
C ILE A 58 2.45 1.83 17.57
N ILE A 59 2.56 1.01 18.61
CA ILE A 59 3.69 0.10 18.85
C ILE A 59 3.19 -1.30 18.52
N THR A 60 3.83 -1.97 17.57
CA THR A 60 3.49 -3.35 17.19
C THR A 60 4.76 -4.19 17.06
N ASP A 61 4.66 -5.46 17.44
CA ASP A 61 5.66 -6.51 17.25
C ASP A 61 5.54 -7.18 15.87
N LYS A 62 4.55 -6.78 15.07
CA LYS A 62 4.31 -7.32 13.73
C LYS A 62 4.69 -6.29 12.68
N THR A 63 5.38 -6.73 11.64
CA THR A 63 5.57 -5.91 10.46
C THR A 63 4.21 -5.60 9.82
N GLU A 64 4.07 -4.42 9.22
CA GLU A 64 2.87 -4.05 8.46
C GLU A 64 2.54 -5.12 7.40
N SER A 65 3.57 -5.69 6.76
CA SER A 65 3.43 -6.80 5.83
C SER A 65 2.83 -8.06 6.45
N ALA A 66 3.15 -8.39 7.72
CA ALA A 66 2.60 -9.56 8.41
C ALA A 66 1.13 -9.36 8.82
N VAL A 67 0.72 -8.12 9.12
CA VAL A 67 -0.68 -7.80 9.42
C VAL A 67 -1.53 -7.83 8.13
N VAL A 68 -1.02 -7.23 7.05
CA VAL A 68 -1.73 -7.14 5.76
C VAL A 68 -1.82 -8.50 5.06
N ALA A 69 -0.76 -9.32 5.09
CA ALA A 69 -0.75 -10.65 4.46
C ALA A 69 -1.81 -11.60 5.05
N ASN A 70 -2.11 -11.45 6.34
CA ASN A 70 -3.07 -12.33 7.01
C ASN A 70 -4.53 -12.00 6.62
N MET A 71 -4.82 -10.74 6.26
CA MET A 71 -6.17 -10.33 5.88
C MET A 71 -6.58 -10.84 4.49
N SER A 72 -5.66 -10.88 3.52
CA SER A 72 -5.99 -11.29 2.14
C SER A 72 -6.25 -12.80 2.03
N CYS A 73 -5.43 -13.63 2.69
CA CYS A 73 -5.61 -15.08 2.71
C CYS A 73 -6.84 -15.50 3.51
N ALA A 74 -7.04 -14.93 4.71
CA ALA A 74 -8.23 -15.22 5.51
C ALA A 74 -9.52 -14.77 4.81
N SER A 75 -9.51 -13.58 4.18
CA SER A 75 -10.67 -13.11 3.41
C SER A 75 -10.94 -13.98 2.20
N PHE A 76 -9.90 -14.45 1.50
CA PHE A 76 -10.07 -15.38 0.38
C PHE A 76 -10.66 -16.72 0.85
N CYS A 77 -10.10 -17.33 1.90
CA CYS A 77 -10.61 -18.56 2.50
C CYS A 77 -12.04 -18.41 2.98
N TRP A 78 -12.41 -17.27 3.58
CA TRP A 78 -13.77 -17.00 4.02
C TRP A 78 -14.74 -16.82 2.86
N ASN A 79 -14.30 -16.22 1.75
CA ASN A 79 -15.11 -16.16 0.53
C ASN A 79 -15.32 -17.55 -0.08
N VAL A 80 -14.26 -18.37 -0.18
CA VAL A 80 -14.36 -19.75 -0.69
C VAL A 80 -15.27 -20.59 0.20
N PHE A 81 -15.07 -20.56 1.52
CA PHE A 81 -15.92 -21.28 2.47
C PHE A 81 -17.37 -20.78 2.42
N GLY A 82 -17.58 -19.46 2.35
CA GLY A 82 -18.91 -18.87 2.20
C GLY A 82 -19.61 -19.25 0.89
N THR A 83 -18.87 -19.39 -0.22
CA THR A 83 -19.42 -19.92 -1.49
C THR A 83 -19.79 -21.40 -1.39
N ALA A 84 -18.95 -22.20 -0.73
CA ALA A 84 -19.18 -23.63 -0.55
C ALA A 84 -20.37 -23.86 0.39
N ALA A 85 -20.50 -23.08 1.47
CA ALA A 85 -21.60 -23.16 2.41
C ALA A 85 -22.95 -22.78 1.78
N THR A 86 -23.00 -21.74 0.93
CA THR A 86 -24.25 -21.39 0.23
C THR A 86 -24.64 -22.43 -0.82
N PHE A 87 -23.66 -23.00 -1.52
CA PHE A 87 -23.90 -24.11 -2.44
C PHE A 87 -24.37 -25.38 -1.69
N PHE A 88 -23.75 -25.71 -0.57
CA PHE A 88 -24.14 -26.84 0.28
C PHE A 88 -25.55 -26.66 0.86
N ALA A 89 -25.87 -25.47 1.39
CA ALA A 89 -27.22 -25.15 1.87
C ALA A 89 -28.26 -25.28 0.76
N PHE A 90 -27.93 -24.85 -0.46
CA PHE A 90 -28.79 -25.06 -1.63
C PHE A 90 -29.01 -26.55 -1.92
N VAL A 91 -27.96 -27.38 -1.94
CA VAL A 91 -28.08 -28.83 -2.18
C VAL A 91 -28.92 -29.51 -1.12
N VAL A 92 -28.75 -29.15 0.16
CA VAL A 92 -29.55 -29.71 1.27
C VAL A 92 -31.01 -29.31 1.16
N LEU A 93 -31.32 -28.05 0.85
CA LEU A 93 -32.70 -27.59 0.65
C LEU A 93 -33.35 -28.23 -0.58
N PHE A 94 -32.59 -28.37 -1.67
CA PHE A 94 -33.05 -29.04 -2.89
C PHE A 94 -33.34 -30.53 -2.65
N ALA A 95 -32.42 -31.24 -1.98
CA ALA A 95 -32.59 -32.64 -1.64
C ALA A 95 -33.75 -32.85 -0.66
N GLY A 96 -33.84 -32.03 0.38
CA GLY A 96 -34.96 -32.04 1.34
C GLY A 96 -36.31 -31.79 0.67
N TRP A 97 -36.38 -30.82 -0.24
CA TRP A 97 -37.60 -30.58 -1.03
C TRP A 97 -37.95 -31.79 -1.91
N SER A 98 -36.97 -32.37 -2.62
CA SER A 98 -37.21 -33.52 -3.50
C SER A 98 -37.68 -34.78 -2.77
N LEU A 99 -37.36 -34.93 -1.48
CA LEU A 99 -37.77 -36.06 -0.64
C LEU A 99 -39.13 -35.82 0.04
N VAL A 100 -39.41 -34.58 0.48
CA VAL A 100 -40.62 -34.23 1.23
C VAL A 100 -41.81 -33.94 0.31
N ALA A 101 -41.57 -33.34 -0.86
CA ALA A 101 -42.62 -32.98 -1.81
C ALA A 101 -43.53 -34.16 -2.22
N PRO A 102 -43.00 -35.34 -2.66
CA PRO A 102 -43.85 -36.46 -3.05
C PRO A 102 -44.62 -37.08 -1.86
N ALA A 103 -44.06 -37.03 -0.64
CA ALA A 103 -44.74 -37.52 0.55
C ALA A 103 -45.91 -36.61 0.98
N VAL A 104 -45.73 -35.30 0.88
CA VAL A 104 -46.79 -34.30 1.11
C VAL A 104 -47.85 -34.39 0.01
N GLU A 105 -47.46 -34.59 -1.25
CA GLU A 105 -48.38 -34.80 -2.38
C GLU A 105 -49.26 -36.04 -2.18
N ALA A 106 -48.67 -37.17 -1.80
CA ALA A 106 -49.41 -38.39 -1.47
C ALA A 106 -50.37 -38.19 -0.28
N PHE A 107 -49.96 -37.43 0.73
CA PHE A 107 -50.80 -37.11 1.89
C PHE A 107 -51.96 -36.16 1.56
N LEU A 108 -51.73 -35.14 0.73
CA LEU A 108 -52.77 -34.18 0.33
C LEU A 108 -53.79 -34.81 -0.64
N HIS A 109 -53.38 -35.73 -1.50
CA HIS A 109 -54.29 -36.51 -2.35
C HIS A 109 -55.22 -37.44 -1.53
N ILE A 110 -54.80 -37.84 -0.31
CA ILE A 110 -55.66 -38.60 0.61
C ILE A 110 -56.70 -37.69 1.29
N LEU A 111 -56.46 -36.38 1.36
CA LEU A 111 -57.31 -35.42 2.08
C LEU A 111 -58.23 -34.58 1.19
N ASP A 112 -57.93 -34.40 -0.10
CA ASP A 112 -58.71 -33.54 -1.01
C ASP A 112 -59.18 -34.30 -2.25
N GLU A 113 -60.49 -34.50 -2.39
CA GLU A 113 -61.12 -35.04 -3.59
C GLU A 113 -61.05 -34.00 -4.73
N GLY A 114 -60.02 -34.08 -5.57
CA GLY A 114 -60.14 -33.71 -6.99
C GLY A 114 -59.40 -32.46 -7.50
N ARG A 115 -58.47 -31.86 -6.74
CA ARG A 115 -57.57 -30.83 -7.32
C ARG A 115 -56.25 -31.47 -7.78
N PRO A 116 -55.87 -31.38 -9.07
CA PRO A 116 -54.58 -31.90 -9.53
C PRO A 116 -53.43 -31.08 -8.92
N PHE A 117 -52.43 -31.79 -8.38
CA PHE A 117 -51.23 -31.26 -7.71
C PHE A 117 -50.54 -30.08 -8.44
N SER A 118 -50.60 -30.04 -9.77
CA SER A 118 -50.07 -28.94 -10.58
C SER A 118 -50.62 -27.55 -10.20
N THR A 119 -51.88 -27.48 -9.76
CA THR A 119 -52.53 -26.22 -9.37
C THR A 119 -52.14 -25.77 -7.95
N ALA A 120 -51.91 -26.72 -7.03
CA ALA A 120 -51.38 -26.45 -5.69
C ALA A 120 -49.89 -26.03 -5.73
N MET A 121 -49.09 -26.67 -6.59
CA MET A 121 -47.70 -26.28 -6.88
C MET A 121 -47.59 -24.87 -7.49
N ALA A 122 -48.54 -24.48 -8.35
CA ALA A 122 -48.58 -23.13 -8.94
C ALA A 122 -48.84 -22.02 -7.89
N GLN A 123 -49.54 -22.31 -6.79
CA GLN A 123 -49.79 -21.36 -5.70
C GLN A 123 -48.59 -21.21 -4.73
N LEU A 124 -47.72 -22.21 -4.65
CA LEU A 124 -46.48 -22.21 -3.85
C LEU A 124 -45.23 -21.83 -4.66
N GLY A 125 -45.41 -21.08 -5.77
CA GLY A 125 -44.38 -20.81 -6.78
C GLY A 125 -43.05 -20.18 -6.29
N TRP A 126 -43.01 -19.59 -5.10
CA TRP A 126 -41.79 -19.07 -4.48
C TRP A 126 -40.89 -20.15 -3.84
N ALA A 127 -41.41 -21.36 -3.59
CA ALA A 127 -40.72 -22.46 -2.92
C ALA A 127 -40.23 -23.57 -3.87
N THR A 128 -40.36 -23.40 -5.18
CA THR A 128 -39.91 -24.41 -6.15
C THR A 128 -38.37 -24.53 -6.15
N PRO A 129 -37.80 -25.71 -6.43
CA PRO A 129 -36.35 -25.87 -6.48
C PRO A 129 -35.65 -24.94 -7.48
N ALA A 130 -36.37 -24.55 -8.54
CA ALA A 130 -35.91 -23.57 -9.53
C ALA A 130 -35.79 -22.14 -8.96
N SER A 131 -36.70 -21.70 -8.08
CA SER A 131 -36.61 -20.37 -7.45
C SER A 131 -35.46 -20.29 -6.44
N LEU A 132 -35.17 -21.37 -5.72
CA LEU A 132 -34.00 -21.46 -4.82
C LEU A 132 -32.68 -21.42 -5.59
N LEU A 133 -32.59 -22.13 -6.73
CA LEU A 133 -31.44 -22.02 -7.64
C LEU A 133 -31.23 -20.59 -8.10
N LEU A 134 -32.30 -19.94 -8.55
CA LEU A 134 -32.26 -18.56 -9.04
C LEU A 134 -31.82 -17.61 -7.92
N GLY A 135 -32.34 -17.76 -6.71
CA GLY A 135 -31.94 -16.97 -5.54
C GLY A 135 -30.46 -17.11 -5.19
N VAL A 136 -29.93 -18.35 -5.23
CA VAL A 136 -28.50 -18.61 -5.00
C VAL A 136 -27.66 -17.99 -6.11
N VAL A 137 -28.04 -18.16 -7.37
CA VAL A 137 -27.33 -17.56 -8.51
C VAL A 137 -27.30 -16.03 -8.38
N VAL A 138 -28.44 -15.40 -8.09
CA VAL A 138 -28.54 -13.94 -7.89
C VAL A 138 -27.68 -13.49 -6.71
N TYR A 139 -27.69 -14.22 -5.59
CA TYR A 139 -26.84 -13.90 -4.44
C TYR A 139 -25.34 -13.99 -4.78
N GLN A 140 -24.93 -15.05 -5.48
CA GLN A 140 -23.53 -15.24 -5.87
C GLN A 140 -23.08 -14.16 -6.87
N LEU A 141 -23.92 -13.80 -7.83
CA LEU A 141 -23.69 -12.70 -8.77
C LEU A 141 -23.59 -11.35 -8.04
N GLY A 142 -24.52 -11.06 -7.14
CA GLY A 142 -24.52 -9.82 -6.34
C GLY A 142 -23.26 -9.69 -5.48
N ARG A 143 -22.84 -10.76 -4.81
CA ARG A 143 -21.60 -10.79 -4.02
C ARG A 143 -20.36 -10.62 -4.91
N GLY A 144 -20.32 -11.26 -6.07
CA GLY A 144 -19.23 -11.12 -7.05
C GLY A 144 -19.11 -9.69 -7.60
N LEU A 145 -20.23 -9.04 -7.90
CA LEU A 145 -20.28 -7.64 -8.33
C LEU A 145 -19.81 -6.68 -7.23
N LEU A 146 -20.28 -6.87 -6.00
CA LEU A 146 -19.88 -6.04 -4.86
C LEU A 146 -18.37 -6.16 -4.59
N TRP A 147 -17.85 -7.39 -4.60
CA TRP A 147 -16.41 -7.65 -4.45
C TRP A 147 -15.60 -6.98 -5.59
N SER A 148 -16.02 -7.17 -6.84
CA SER A 148 -15.36 -6.58 -8.01
C SER A 148 -15.33 -5.05 -7.92
N TRP A 149 -16.43 -4.44 -7.48
CA TRP A 149 -16.51 -2.98 -7.28
C TRP A 149 -15.53 -2.49 -6.21
N MET A 150 -15.44 -3.16 -5.07
CA MET A 150 -14.49 -2.81 -4.00
C MET A 150 -13.03 -2.96 -4.45
N VAL A 151 -12.69 -4.08 -5.09
CA VAL A 151 -11.34 -4.34 -5.59
C VAL A 151 -10.97 -3.32 -6.66
N PHE A 152 -11.84 -3.07 -7.62
CA PHE A 152 -11.63 -2.07 -8.66
C PHE A 152 -11.30 -0.70 -8.07
N ASN A 153 -12.14 -0.20 -7.16
CA ASN A 153 -11.91 1.10 -6.51
C ASN A 153 -10.60 1.15 -5.74
N SER A 154 -10.21 0.04 -5.10
CA SER A 154 -8.95 -0.03 -4.37
C SER A 154 -7.71 -0.01 -5.29
N ILE A 155 -7.78 -0.65 -6.46
CA ILE A 155 -6.70 -0.63 -7.46
C ILE A 155 -6.62 0.75 -8.12
N ILE A 156 -7.74 1.40 -8.42
CA ILE A 156 -7.77 2.79 -8.90
C ILE A 156 -7.15 3.74 -7.87
N GLY A 157 -7.43 3.53 -6.57
CA GLY A 157 -6.78 4.27 -5.49
C GLY A 157 -5.25 4.12 -5.51
N LEU A 158 -4.72 2.92 -5.75
CA LEU A 158 -3.28 2.69 -5.91
C LEU A 158 -2.71 3.39 -7.14
N ARG A 159 -3.40 3.32 -8.29
CA ARG A 159 -2.97 4.00 -9.52
C ARG A 159 -2.87 5.52 -9.32
N ASN A 160 -3.84 6.12 -8.63
CA ASN A 160 -3.79 7.54 -8.31
C ASN A 160 -2.62 7.89 -7.38
N ARG A 161 -2.25 7.00 -6.45
CA ARG A 161 -1.05 7.18 -5.60
C ARG A 161 0.25 7.09 -6.41
N VAL A 162 0.33 6.20 -7.41
CA VAL A 162 1.47 6.15 -8.34
C VAL A 162 1.60 7.48 -9.10
N ALA A 163 0.48 7.99 -9.64
CA ALA A 163 0.45 9.27 -10.35
C ALA A 163 0.84 10.45 -9.44
N GLN A 164 0.38 10.45 -8.19
CA GLN A 164 0.79 11.43 -7.19
C GLN A 164 2.29 11.34 -6.85
N ALA A 165 2.83 10.12 -6.72
CA ALA A 165 4.27 9.95 -6.50
C ALA A 165 5.09 10.45 -7.69
N TYR A 166 4.60 10.25 -8.92
CA TYR A 166 5.24 10.78 -10.12
C TYR A 166 5.26 12.32 -10.14
N SER A 167 4.14 12.97 -9.76
CA SER A 167 4.09 14.44 -9.74
C SER A 167 5.06 15.06 -8.72
N LEU A 168 5.41 14.36 -7.64
CA LEU A 168 6.47 14.80 -6.72
C LEU A 168 7.83 14.86 -7.40
N ILE A 169 8.14 13.89 -8.27
CA ILE A 169 9.38 13.87 -9.06
C ILE A 169 9.37 15.06 -10.02
N ASP A 170 8.28 15.28 -10.75
CA ASP A 170 8.15 16.40 -11.69
C ASP A 170 8.38 17.76 -11.04
N VAL A 171 7.85 17.97 -9.82
CA VAL A 171 8.04 19.22 -9.07
C VAL A 171 9.53 19.44 -8.75
N GLN A 172 10.25 18.40 -8.33
CA GLN A 172 11.68 18.55 -8.03
C GLN A 172 12.52 18.70 -9.31
N LEU A 173 12.16 18.04 -10.40
CA LEU A 173 12.82 18.23 -11.70
C LEU A 173 12.64 19.66 -12.22
N LYS A 174 11.46 20.26 -12.05
CA LYS A 174 11.23 21.68 -12.35
C LYS A 174 12.07 22.60 -11.46
N ARG A 175 12.10 22.33 -10.15
CA ARG A 175 12.94 23.10 -9.21
C ARG A 175 14.41 23.06 -9.62
N ARG A 176 14.93 21.89 -10.02
CA ARG A 176 16.28 21.73 -10.55
C ARG A 176 16.49 22.57 -11.82
N ALA A 177 15.56 22.50 -12.77
CA ALA A 177 15.62 23.27 -14.00
C ALA A 177 15.65 24.79 -13.74
N ASP A 178 15.00 25.26 -12.68
CA ASP A 178 15.01 26.67 -12.26
C ASP A 178 16.30 27.08 -11.51
N LEU A 179 16.90 26.15 -10.75
CA LEU A 179 18.11 26.39 -9.96
C LEU A 179 19.39 26.42 -10.82
N ILE A 180 19.48 25.56 -11.84
CA ILE A 180 20.69 25.44 -12.68
C ILE A 180 21.06 26.77 -13.36
N PRO A 181 20.16 27.50 -14.04
CA PRO A 181 20.48 28.79 -14.64
C PRO A 181 20.95 29.84 -13.62
N ARG A 182 20.39 29.82 -12.41
CA ARG A 182 20.79 30.73 -11.31
C ARG A 182 22.19 30.40 -10.81
N LEU A 183 22.51 29.11 -10.67
CA LEU A 183 23.86 28.65 -10.33
C LEU A 183 24.86 29.00 -11.45
N VAL A 184 24.45 28.83 -12.70
CA VAL A 184 25.25 29.26 -13.86
C VAL A 184 25.51 30.77 -13.81
N ALA A 185 24.53 31.60 -13.43
CA ALA A 185 24.72 33.05 -13.36
C ALA A 185 25.69 33.46 -12.23
N SER A 186 25.66 32.82 -11.06
CA SER A 186 26.61 33.13 -9.99
C SER A 186 28.05 32.78 -10.37
N VAL A 187 28.24 31.68 -11.11
CA VAL A 187 29.54 31.30 -11.64
C VAL A 187 29.97 32.20 -12.81
N GLN A 188 29.07 32.96 -13.46
CA GLN A 188 29.40 33.87 -14.58
C GLN A 188 30.24 35.07 -14.19
N GLY A 189 30.09 35.57 -12.96
CA GLY A 189 30.87 36.71 -12.46
C GLY A 189 32.37 36.43 -12.31
N PHE A 190 32.77 35.17 -12.19
CA PHE A 190 34.16 34.76 -11.96
C PHE A 190 34.89 34.32 -13.25
N ARG A 191 34.32 34.58 -14.43
CA ARG A 191 34.68 33.93 -15.71
C ARG A 191 35.62 34.69 -16.62
N GLU A 192 36.27 35.76 -16.16
CA GLU A 192 36.89 36.66 -17.13
C GLU A 192 37.83 35.93 -18.13
N HIS A 193 38.43 34.75 -17.81
CA HIS A 193 39.28 34.03 -18.77
C HIS A 193 39.30 32.47 -18.82
N GLU A 194 38.34 31.69 -18.29
CA GLU A 194 38.46 30.20 -18.30
C GLU A 194 37.46 29.39 -19.16
N ALA A 195 38.01 28.60 -20.09
CA ALA A 195 37.30 27.65 -20.95
C ALA A 195 36.64 26.49 -20.19
N ALA A 196 37.24 26.04 -19.09
CA ALA A 196 36.70 24.96 -18.26
C ALA A 196 35.35 25.33 -17.62
N VAL A 197 35.22 26.58 -17.17
CA VAL A 197 33.97 27.10 -16.59
C VAL A 197 32.87 27.24 -17.66
N GLN A 198 33.25 27.63 -18.89
CA GLN A 198 32.30 27.72 -20.01
C GLN A 198 31.78 26.34 -20.44
N ALA A 199 32.65 25.33 -20.48
CA ALA A 199 32.27 23.95 -20.79
C ALA A 199 31.29 23.38 -19.76
N LEU A 200 31.54 23.61 -18.46
CA LEU A 200 30.61 23.19 -17.40
C LEU A 200 29.24 23.83 -17.56
N VAL A 201 29.19 25.11 -17.94
CA VAL A 201 27.93 25.83 -18.08
C VAL A 201 27.13 25.39 -19.30
N ALA A 202 27.82 25.07 -20.39
CA ALA A 202 27.19 24.44 -21.55
C ALA A 202 26.56 23.10 -21.15
N THR A 203 27.30 22.26 -20.42
CA THR A 203 26.79 20.97 -19.89
C THR A 203 25.63 21.19 -18.93
N ALA A 204 25.72 22.17 -18.04
CA ALA A 204 24.68 22.47 -17.07
C ALA A 204 23.37 22.90 -17.74
N ARG A 205 23.46 23.78 -18.74
CA ARG A 205 22.30 24.20 -19.55
C ARG A 205 21.71 23.03 -20.34
N ALA A 206 22.54 22.15 -20.88
CA ALA A 206 22.07 20.95 -21.58
C ALA A 206 21.31 19.98 -20.64
N GLN A 207 21.68 19.93 -19.36
CA GLN A 207 21.08 19.04 -18.37
C GLN A 207 19.87 19.63 -17.62
N ALA A 208 19.53 20.90 -17.85
CA ALA A 208 18.40 21.56 -17.19
C ALA A 208 17.04 20.89 -17.51
N GLY A 209 16.93 20.13 -18.62
CA GLY A 209 15.65 19.58 -19.07
C GLY A 209 15.41 18.09 -18.80
N THR A 210 16.41 17.22 -18.94
CA THR A 210 16.12 15.78 -19.15
C THR A 210 17.17 14.79 -18.65
N GLY A 211 18.34 15.22 -18.19
CA GLY A 211 19.46 14.33 -17.83
C GLY A 211 19.67 14.14 -16.32
N PRO A 212 20.30 13.04 -15.87
CA PRO A 212 20.79 12.92 -14.49
C PRO A 212 21.89 13.96 -14.21
N LEU A 213 21.85 14.61 -13.03
CA LEU A 213 22.81 15.63 -12.60
C LEU A 213 24.22 15.05 -12.37
N LYS A 214 24.36 13.72 -12.47
CA LYS A 214 25.58 12.96 -12.22
C LYS A 214 26.78 13.37 -13.08
N ALA A 215 26.54 13.95 -14.27
CA ALA A 215 27.62 14.50 -15.10
C ALA A 215 27.99 15.95 -14.73
N LEU A 216 27.16 16.66 -13.97
CA LEU A 216 27.36 18.04 -13.52
C LEU A 216 28.11 18.11 -12.19
N ALA A 217 27.83 17.16 -11.27
CA ALA A 217 28.39 17.15 -9.92
C ALA A 217 29.93 17.06 -9.86
N PRO A 218 30.62 16.17 -10.62
CA PRO A 218 32.08 16.13 -10.63
C PRO A 218 32.70 17.43 -11.14
N GLY A 219 32.07 18.05 -12.13
CA GLY A 219 32.54 19.30 -12.71
C GLY A 219 32.35 20.49 -11.76
N LEU A 220 31.22 20.57 -11.04
CA LEU A 220 31.00 21.62 -10.03
C LEU A 220 31.99 21.49 -8.87
N LEU A 221 32.30 20.26 -8.45
CA LEU A 221 33.29 20.00 -7.42
C LEU A 221 34.69 20.45 -7.87
N ALA A 222 35.12 20.05 -9.07
CA ALA A 222 36.41 20.45 -9.62
C ALA A 222 36.56 21.98 -9.74
N ILE A 223 35.51 22.69 -10.16
CA ILE A 223 35.53 24.16 -10.21
C ILE A 223 35.55 24.75 -8.80
N SER A 224 34.80 24.18 -7.84
CA SER A 224 34.82 24.68 -6.46
C SER A 224 36.17 24.49 -5.76
N GLU A 225 36.96 23.49 -6.17
CA GLU A 225 38.32 23.24 -5.67
C GLU A 225 39.33 24.20 -6.30
N ASN A 226 39.21 24.46 -7.61
CA ASN A 226 40.08 25.40 -8.32
C ASN A 226 39.82 26.86 -7.96
N TYR A 227 38.61 27.17 -7.45
CA TYR A 227 38.19 28.53 -7.10
C TYR A 227 37.66 28.64 -5.65
N PRO A 228 38.55 28.74 -4.65
CA PRO A 228 38.15 28.91 -3.25
C PRO A 228 37.26 30.14 -3.01
N GLU A 229 37.46 31.21 -3.79
CA GLU A 229 36.66 32.43 -3.69
C GLU A 229 35.21 32.23 -4.14
N LEU A 230 34.97 31.43 -5.19
CA LEU A 230 33.63 31.05 -5.62
C LEU A 230 32.92 30.21 -4.55
N ARG A 231 33.66 29.35 -3.84
CA ARG A 231 33.12 28.55 -2.74
C ARG A 231 32.76 29.42 -1.52
N ALA A 232 33.52 30.49 -1.29
CA ALA A 232 33.26 31.45 -0.21
C ALA A 232 32.09 32.41 -0.52
N GLU A 233 31.74 32.58 -1.79
CA GLU A 233 30.61 33.39 -2.23
C GLU A 233 29.28 32.81 -1.70
N ALA A 234 28.61 33.58 -0.83
CA ALA A 234 27.41 33.14 -0.11
C ALA A 234 26.29 32.69 -1.06
N THR A 235 26.15 33.36 -2.22
CA THR A 235 25.14 33.05 -3.23
C THR A 235 25.38 31.67 -3.87
N PHE A 236 26.63 31.35 -4.23
CA PHE A 236 26.99 30.07 -4.85
C PHE A 236 26.87 28.91 -3.86
N ALA A 237 27.34 29.10 -2.62
CA ALA A 237 27.23 28.10 -1.57
C ALA A 237 25.76 27.74 -1.27
N SER A 238 24.88 28.74 -1.19
CA SER A 238 23.44 28.55 -0.99
C SER A 238 22.76 27.79 -2.14
N LEU A 239 22.99 28.20 -3.39
CA LEU A 239 22.41 27.54 -4.57
C LEU A 239 22.90 26.10 -4.72
N SER A 240 24.18 25.85 -4.46
CA SER A 240 24.76 24.51 -4.50
C SER A 240 24.11 23.61 -3.44
N LYS A 241 23.92 24.11 -2.22
CA LYS A 241 23.21 23.38 -1.16
C LYS A 241 21.77 23.04 -1.56
N LEU A 242 21.03 24.01 -2.10
CA LEU A 242 19.65 23.79 -2.58
C LEU A 242 19.58 22.76 -3.72
N LEU A 243 20.58 22.73 -4.59
CA LEU A 243 20.66 21.77 -5.68
C LEU A 243 20.91 20.35 -5.16
N ILE A 244 21.86 20.18 -4.21
CA ILE A 244 22.12 18.90 -3.53
C ILE A 244 20.85 18.40 -2.84
N GLU A 245 20.20 19.25 -2.04
CA GLU A 245 18.94 18.91 -1.36
C GLU A 245 17.83 18.52 -2.35
N THR A 246 17.80 19.16 -3.53
CA THR A 246 16.84 18.82 -4.58
C THR A 246 17.14 17.46 -5.18
N GLU A 247 18.41 17.11 -5.40
CA GLU A 247 18.81 15.78 -5.89
C GLU A 247 18.51 14.67 -4.87
N ASP A 248 18.79 14.88 -3.58
CA ASP A 248 18.42 13.94 -2.52
C ASP A 248 16.90 13.70 -2.50
N ARG A 249 16.10 14.76 -2.65
CA ARG A 249 14.63 14.65 -2.75
C ARG A 249 14.18 13.94 -4.02
N ILE A 250 14.85 14.14 -5.16
CA ILE A 250 14.55 13.40 -6.41
C ILE A 250 14.81 11.90 -6.19
N ALA A 251 15.94 11.54 -5.57
CA ALA A 251 16.27 10.16 -5.28
C ALA A 251 15.24 9.50 -4.35
N LEU A 252 14.86 10.19 -3.27
CA LEU A 252 13.80 9.73 -2.35
C LEU A 252 12.45 9.60 -3.05
N ALA A 253 12.07 10.58 -3.88
CA ALA A 253 10.81 10.56 -4.62
C ALA A 253 10.76 9.41 -5.64
N ARG A 254 11.86 9.11 -6.32
CA ARG A 254 11.99 7.94 -7.21
C ARG A 254 11.86 6.63 -6.44
N GLY A 255 12.51 6.50 -5.29
CA GLY A 255 12.35 5.34 -4.41
C GLY A 255 10.92 5.16 -3.91
N TYR A 256 10.27 6.26 -3.51
CA TYR A 256 8.87 6.27 -3.11
C TYR A 256 7.96 5.83 -4.27
N HIS A 257 8.11 6.42 -5.45
CA HIS A 257 7.35 6.02 -6.65
C HIS A 257 7.54 4.53 -6.96
N ASN A 258 8.78 4.03 -6.96
CA ASN A 258 9.08 2.64 -7.23
C ASN A 258 8.41 1.70 -6.23
N SER A 259 8.36 2.05 -4.94
CA SER A 259 7.66 1.22 -3.95
C SER A 259 6.15 1.14 -4.22
N ILE A 260 5.49 2.27 -4.48
CA ILE A 260 4.04 2.30 -4.78
C ILE A 260 3.73 1.63 -6.12
N ALA A 261 4.54 1.87 -7.15
CA ALA A 261 4.40 1.22 -8.45
C ALA A 261 4.60 -0.31 -8.34
N THR A 262 5.53 -0.77 -7.50
CA THR A 262 5.71 -2.20 -7.21
C THR A 262 4.48 -2.79 -6.52
N PHE A 263 3.89 -2.10 -5.54
CA PHE A 263 2.64 -2.54 -4.90
C PHE A 263 1.48 -2.61 -5.90
N TYR A 264 1.35 -1.62 -6.77
CA TYR A 264 0.35 -1.61 -7.84
C TYR A 264 0.56 -2.77 -8.82
N ASN A 265 1.78 -2.96 -9.32
CA ASN A 265 2.15 -4.01 -10.26
C ASN A 265 1.97 -5.41 -9.66
N THR A 266 2.31 -5.59 -8.39
CA THR A 266 2.09 -6.85 -7.67
C THR A 266 0.60 -7.14 -7.56
N ARG A 267 -0.21 -6.14 -7.22
CA ARG A 267 -1.65 -6.33 -7.01
C ARG A 267 -2.39 -6.73 -8.29
N ILE A 268 -2.03 -6.17 -9.44
CA ILE A 268 -2.61 -6.57 -10.73
C ILE A 268 -2.17 -7.96 -11.20
N GLN A 269 -1.13 -8.56 -10.58
CA GLN A 269 -0.62 -9.89 -10.93
C GLN A 269 -1.11 -11.00 -10.00
N VAL A 270 -1.52 -10.67 -8.77
CA VAL A 270 -1.96 -11.65 -7.76
C VAL A 270 -3.43 -12.04 -7.98
N VAL A 271 -3.73 -13.33 -7.88
CA VAL A 271 -5.11 -13.85 -7.93
C VAL A 271 -5.75 -13.67 -6.54
N PRO A 272 -7.02 -13.23 -6.44
CA PRO A 272 -8.02 -13.06 -7.52
C PRO A 272 -8.02 -11.72 -8.29
N ASP A 273 -7.32 -10.69 -7.80
CA ASP A 273 -7.31 -9.33 -8.38
C ASP A 273 -6.89 -9.31 -9.86
N ARG A 274 -5.98 -10.20 -10.28
CA ARG A 274 -5.53 -10.37 -11.66
C ARG A 274 -6.67 -10.56 -12.66
N LEU A 275 -7.69 -11.35 -12.33
CA LEU A 275 -8.79 -11.64 -13.25
C LEU A 275 -9.58 -10.36 -13.59
N LEU A 276 -9.78 -9.50 -12.59
CA LEU A 276 -10.41 -8.22 -12.77
C LEU A 276 -9.50 -7.23 -13.50
N ALA A 277 -8.20 -7.24 -13.20
CA ALA A 277 -7.21 -6.40 -13.87
C ALA A 277 -7.11 -6.72 -15.37
N ASP A 278 -7.11 -8.01 -15.73
CA ASP A 278 -7.08 -8.50 -17.11
C ASP A 278 -8.38 -8.10 -17.86
N PHE A 279 -9.55 -8.21 -17.21
CA PHE A 279 -10.84 -7.78 -17.77
C PHE A 279 -10.87 -6.28 -18.10
N VAL A 280 -10.32 -5.45 -17.21
CA VAL A 280 -10.25 -3.98 -17.39
C VAL A 280 -8.99 -3.55 -18.17
N LYS A 281 -8.14 -4.49 -18.61
CA LYS A 281 -6.88 -4.23 -19.34
C LYS A 281 -5.96 -3.26 -18.61
N MET A 282 -5.84 -3.39 -17.28
CA MET A 282 -4.92 -2.58 -16.50
C MET A 282 -3.48 -2.92 -16.88
N LYS A 283 -2.63 -1.89 -17.01
CA LYS A 283 -1.24 -2.05 -17.42
C LYS A 283 -0.31 -1.81 -16.23
N PRO A 284 0.80 -2.56 -16.11
CA PRO A 284 1.81 -2.27 -15.12
C PRO A 284 2.44 -0.90 -15.39
N GLU A 285 2.80 -0.20 -14.32
CA GLU A 285 3.51 1.07 -14.35
C GLU A 285 5.03 0.83 -14.41
N ALA A 286 5.74 1.66 -15.14
CA ALA A 286 7.19 1.54 -15.28
C ALA A 286 7.90 1.92 -13.97
N LEU A 287 8.95 1.19 -13.63
CA LEU A 287 9.82 1.53 -12.51
C LEU A 287 10.95 2.43 -13.00
N PHE A 288 11.35 3.39 -12.18
CA PHE A 288 12.59 4.11 -12.40
C PHE A 288 13.76 3.18 -12.08
N GLU A 289 14.79 3.20 -12.92
CA GLU A 289 16.04 2.48 -12.64
C GLU A 289 16.61 2.97 -11.30
N ALA A 290 17.04 2.02 -10.45
CA ALA A 290 17.67 2.33 -9.18
C ALA A 290 19.06 2.91 -9.45
N GLU A 291 19.14 4.21 -9.71
CA GLU A 291 20.39 4.93 -9.77
C GLU A 291 20.94 5.08 -8.34
N GLY A 292 21.73 4.09 -7.91
CA GLY A 292 22.77 4.25 -6.90
C GLY A 292 22.31 4.66 -5.49
N PHE A 293 21.49 3.82 -4.87
CA PHE A 293 21.54 3.67 -3.40
C PHE A 293 21.46 2.18 -3.04
N GLY A 294 22.26 1.36 -3.74
CA GLY A 294 22.80 0.20 -3.05
C GLY A 294 23.62 0.77 -1.91
N TYR A 295 23.27 0.44 -0.66
CA TYR A 295 24.20 0.57 0.44
C TYR A 295 25.51 -0.04 -0.05
N HIS A 296 26.53 0.76 -0.38
CA HIS A 296 27.87 0.23 -0.39
C HIS A 296 28.06 -0.24 1.04
N PRO A 297 28.14 -1.55 1.32
CA PRO A 297 28.45 -1.98 2.67
C PRO A 297 29.75 -1.28 2.99
N ALA A 298 29.73 -0.38 3.98
CA ALA A 298 30.95 0.24 4.45
C ALA A 298 31.81 -0.92 4.92
N THR A 299 32.83 -1.29 4.14
CA THR A 299 33.87 -2.20 4.58
C THR A 299 34.61 -1.48 5.67
N VAL A 300 34.16 -1.69 6.91
CA VAL A 300 34.93 -1.34 8.08
C VAL A 300 36.16 -2.24 8.02
N ALA A 301 37.29 -1.67 7.63
CA ALA A 301 38.57 -2.31 7.82
C ALA A 301 38.79 -2.42 9.33
N PHE A 302 38.80 -3.65 9.83
CA PHE A 302 39.34 -3.95 11.16
C PHE A 302 40.85 -3.85 11.14
#